data_AF-A0A812WFN5-F1
#
_entry.id   AF-A0A812WFN5-F1
#
_cell.length_a   1.000
_cell.length_b   1.000
_cell.length_c   1.000
_cell.angle_alpha   90.00
_cell.angle_beta   90.00
_cell.angle_gamma   90.00
#
_symmetry.space_group_name_H-M   'P 1'
#
loop_
_entity.id
_entity.type
_entity.pdbx_description
1 polymer ?
#
loop_
_entity_poly.entity_id
_entity_poly.type
_entity_poly.pdbx_seq_one_letter_code
_entity_poly.pdbx_strand_id
1 'polypeptide(L)'
;SGLCGSPRRSNGCARFVLDGVIPAAEVQELAKLLQWLVSEAWGAGSGPPSVVDLHAETISYKDNFVNLTMFMEFKSLKFSQKQVAAYQAVRRVLREQLSRLFGVPLEGLQHDMTFFSHINGSKTAQTTHDEYWHSHIDTEQYGTFAYTVLLYLNTADDDR
;
A
#
# COMPACT_ATOMS: atom_id res chain seq x y z
N SER A 1 -29.57 1.80 -12.80
CA SER A 1 -28.53 0.93 -13.40
C SER A 1 -27.55 1.81 -14.16
N GLY A 2 -26.52 2.32 -13.47
CA GLY A 2 -25.50 3.18 -14.06
C GLY A 2 -24.43 2.34 -14.76
N LEU A 3 -24.18 2.65 -16.03
CA LEU A 3 -23.24 1.96 -16.90
C LEU A 3 -21.79 2.19 -16.44
N CYS A 4 -21.20 1.21 -15.76
CA CYS A 4 -19.75 0.98 -15.76
C CYS A 4 -19.36 0.46 -17.15
N GLY A 5 -18.91 1.34 -18.06
CA GLY A 5 -18.47 0.87 -19.37
C GLY A 5 -18.16 1.97 -20.35
N SER A 6 -17.01 2.62 -20.19
CA SER A 6 -16.08 3.10 -21.24
C SER A 6 -15.09 4.10 -20.62
N PRO A 7 -13.77 3.97 -20.81
CA PRO A 7 -12.82 5.00 -20.42
C PRO A 7 -13.13 6.26 -21.23
N ARG A 8 -13.57 7.34 -20.58
CA ARG A 8 -13.77 8.61 -21.27
C ARG A 8 -12.40 9.18 -21.62
N ARG A 9 -12.09 9.30 -22.91
CA ARG A 9 -11.11 10.27 -23.40
C ARG A 9 -11.67 11.68 -23.21
N SER A 10 -11.57 12.21 -22.00
CA SER A 10 -11.76 13.63 -21.70
C SER A 10 -10.47 14.14 -21.06
N ASN A 11 -10.07 15.38 -21.36
CA ASN A 11 -8.95 16.08 -20.70
C ASN A 11 -9.21 16.39 -19.21
N GLY A 12 -9.84 15.47 -18.48
CA GLY A 12 -10.22 15.63 -17.07
C GLY A 12 -9.69 14.47 -16.24
N CYS A 13 -9.42 14.74 -14.96
CA CYS A 13 -8.99 13.73 -14.00
C CYS A 13 -10.00 12.58 -13.94
N ALA A 14 -9.51 11.34 -14.03
CA ALA A 14 -10.34 10.15 -13.89
C ALA A 14 -10.10 9.50 -12.53
N ARG A 15 -11.18 9.13 -11.83
CA ARG A 15 -11.16 8.37 -10.59
C ARG A 15 -12.03 7.13 -10.77
N PHE A 16 -11.50 5.97 -10.37
CA PHE A 16 -12.21 4.70 -10.39
C PHE A 16 -12.22 4.09 -8.99
N VAL A 17 -13.31 3.39 -8.66
CA VAL A 17 -13.43 2.57 -7.46
C VAL A 17 -13.83 1.18 -7.92
N LEU A 18 -13.12 0.16 -7.46
CA LEU A 18 -13.36 -1.22 -7.81
C LEU A 18 -13.41 -2.07 -6.54
N ASP A 19 -14.46 -2.86 -6.40
CA ASP A 19 -14.64 -3.80 -5.29
C ASP A 19 -14.45 -5.24 -5.77
N GLY A 20 -13.92 -6.11 -4.90
CA GLY A 20 -13.84 -7.55 -5.13
C GLY A 20 -12.90 -7.99 -6.26
N VAL A 21 -12.01 -7.11 -6.74
CA VAL A 21 -11.07 -7.43 -7.82
C VAL A 21 -9.97 -8.39 -7.34
N ILE A 22 -9.48 -8.17 -6.12
CA ILE A 22 -8.44 -8.99 -5.53
C ILE A 22 -9.12 -10.09 -4.70
N PRO A 23 -8.71 -11.36 -4.85
CA PRO A 23 -9.24 -12.43 -4.01
C PRO A 23 -9.05 -12.12 -2.52
N ALA A 24 -10.11 -12.28 -1.73
CA ALA A 24 -10.10 -11.93 -0.31
C ALA A 24 -8.98 -12.64 0.47
N ALA A 25 -8.63 -13.87 0.10
CA ALA A 25 -7.54 -14.62 0.72
C ALA A 25 -6.17 -13.93 0.56
N GLU A 26 -5.91 -13.29 -0.59
CA GLU A 26 -4.65 -12.59 -0.85
C GLU A 26 -4.59 -11.26 -0.09
N VAL A 27 -5.72 -10.54 -0.03
CA VAL A 27 -5.86 -9.32 0.78
C VAL A 27 -5.60 -9.63 2.25
N GLN A 28 -6.22 -10.69 2.77
CA GLN A 28 -6.05 -11.12 4.15
C GLN A 28 -4.62 -11.58 4.46
N GLU A 29 -3.98 -12.29 3.54
CA GLU A 29 -2.58 -12.70 3.73
C GLU A 29 -1.64 -11.49 3.72
N LEU A 30 -1.88 -10.52 2.84
CA LEU A 30 -1.09 -9.30 2.78
C LEU A 30 -1.30 -8.43 4.04
N ALA A 31 -2.53 -8.32 4.54
CA ALA A 31 -2.83 -7.65 5.81
C ALA A 31 -2.05 -8.31 6.98
N LYS A 32 -2.08 -9.64 7.06
CA LYS A 32 -1.33 -10.40 8.08
C LYS A 32 0.18 -10.23 7.96
N LEU A 33 0.71 -10.20 6.74
CA LEU A 33 2.13 -9.92 6.49
C LEU A 33 2.53 -8.57 7.10
N LEU A 34 1.73 -7.53 6.86
CA LEU A 34 2.04 -6.18 7.33
C LEU A 34 1.90 -6.06 8.85
N GLN A 35 0.84 -6.62 9.43
CA GLN A 35 0.67 -6.67 10.88
C GLN A 35 1.84 -7.41 11.55
N TRP A 36 2.29 -8.52 10.96
CA TRP A 36 3.45 -9.25 11.45
C TRP A 36 4.73 -8.39 11.39
N LEU A 37 5.04 -7.75 10.25
CA LEU A 37 6.21 -6.88 10.15
C LEU A 37 6.18 -5.73 11.17
N VAL A 38 5.02 -5.07 11.33
CA VAL A 38 4.81 -4.02 12.33
C VAL A 38 5.03 -4.55 13.75
N SER A 39 4.51 -5.74 14.07
CA SER A 39 4.69 -6.39 15.36
C SER A 39 6.17 -6.72 15.63
N GLU A 40 6.87 -7.31 14.66
CA GLU A 40 8.30 -7.62 14.77
C GLU A 40 9.15 -6.37 14.99
N ALA A 41 8.71 -5.24 14.42
CA ALA A 41 9.27 -3.90 14.59
C ALA A 41 8.76 -3.20 15.87
N TRP A 42 8.34 -3.97 16.88
CA TRP A 42 7.86 -3.48 18.18
C TRP A 42 6.66 -2.52 18.09
N GLY A 43 5.74 -2.81 17.18
CA GLY A 43 4.48 -2.09 17.01
C GLY A 43 4.55 -0.83 16.14
N ALA A 44 5.67 -0.65 15.41
CA ALA A 44 6.03 0.37 14.40
C ALA A 44 5.48 1.82 14.51
N GLY A 45 6.36 2.80 14.28
CA GLY A 45 6.07 4.22 14.46
C GLY A 45 5.87 4.61 15.94
N SER A 46 6.34 5.77 16.38
CA SER A 46 5.98 6.28 17.71
C SER A 46 4.54 6.81 17.76
N GLY A 47 4.05 7.37 16.65
CA GLY A 47 2.67 7.80 16.46
C GLY A 47 1.77 6.77 15.77
N PRO A 48 0.54 7.16 15.39
CA PRO A 48 -0.44 6.28 14.76
C PRO A 48 0.02 5.63 13.45
N PRO A 49 0.63 6.33 12.48
CA PRO A 49 1.01 5.68 11.23
C PRO A 49 2.33 4.92 11.37
N SER A 50 2.33 3.71 10.81
CA SER A 50 3.52 2.94 10.50
C SER A 50 3.59 2.74 9.01
N VAL A 51 4.77 2.84 8.44
CA VAL A 51 5.00 2.61 7.02
C VAL A 51 5.91 1.40 6.82
N VAL A 52 5.54 0.55 5.89
CA VAL A 52 6.36 -0.55 5.37
C VAL A 52 6.47 -0.34 3.87
N ASP A 53 7.67 -0.10 3.37
CA ASP A 53 7.94 0.04 1.95
C ASP A 53 8.76 -1.17 1.46
N LEU A 54 8.10 -2.06 0.74
CA LEU A 54 8.75 -3.25 0.17
C LEU A 54 9.53 -2.92 -1.11
N HIS A 55 9.30 -1.76 -1.72
CA HIS A 55 10.02 -1.31 -2.91
C HIS A 55 11.34 -0.62 -2.54
N ALA A 56 11.29 0.32 -1.59
CA ALA A 56 12.46 1.02 -1.06
C ALA A 56 13.19 0.23 0.04
N GLU A 57 12.66 -0.93 0.45
CA GLU A 57 13.17 -1.75 1.55
C GLU A 57 13.29 -0.97 2.86
N THR A 58 12.23 -0.27 3.27
CA THR A 58 12.20 0.49 4.52
C THR A 58 11.02 0.13 5.42
N ILE A 59 11.20 0.28 6.72
CA ILE A 59 10.13 0.10 7.72
C ILE A 59 10.24 1.16 8.82
N SER A 60 9.11 1.65 9.31
CA SER A 60 9.05 2.56 10.46
C SER A 60 9.52 1.88 11.74
N TYR A 61 10.40 2.55 12.46
CA TYR A 61 10.85 2.17 13.80
C TYR A 61 10.99 3.43 14.66
N LYS A 62 10.08 3.57 15.64
CA LYS A 62 9.92 4.80 16.43
C LYS A 62 9.77 6.00 15.49
N ASP A 63 10.62 7.03 15.65
CA ASP A 63 10.59 8.26 14.85
C ASP A 63 11.46 8.19 13.58
N ASN A 64 11.93 7.00 13.19
CA ASN A 64 12.86 6.82 12.08
C ASN A 64 12.38 5.75 11.09
N PHE A 65 12.99 5.77 9.90
CA PHE A 65 12.94 4.67 8.95
C PHE A 65 14.24 3.87 9.03
N VAL A 66 14.12 2.55 9.04
CA VAL A 66 15.27 1.65 9.00
C VAL A 66 15.18 0.73 7.79
N ASN A 67 16.33 0.21 7.34
CA ASN A 67 16.39 -0.73 6.23
C ASN A 67 15.72 -2.06 6.63
N LEU A 68 14.70 -2.46 5.87
CA LEU A 68 13.89 -3.64 6.12
C LEU A 68 14.71 -4.93 5.98
N THR A 69 15.58 -5.02 4.98
CA THR A 69 16.44 -6.19 4.74
C THR A 69 17.38 -6.44 5.93
N MET A 70 18.11 -5.40 6.37
CA MET A 70 18.98 -5.48 7.54
C MET A 70 18.19 -5.81 8.82
N PHE A 71 16.99 -5.25 8.98
CA PHE A 71 16.12 -5.56 10.11
C PHE A 71 15.71 -7.04 10.11
N MET A 72 15.29 -7.58 8.97
CA MET A 72 14.92 -8.98 8.84
C MET A 72 16.11 -9.91 9.09
N GLU A 73 17.30 -9.57 8.61
CA GLU A 73 18.53 -10.31 8.90
C GLU A 73 18.85 -10.32 10.40
N PHE A 74 18.82 -9.13 11.04
CA PHE A 74 19.06 -8.99 12.48
C PHE A 74 18.11 -9.86 13.32
N LYS A 75 16.84 -9.94 12.91
CA LYS A 75 15.81 -10.75 13.58
C LYS A 75 15.74 -12.19 13.07
N SER A 76 16.56 -12.58 12.09
CA SER A 76 16.50 -13.88 11.41
C SER A 76 15.11 -14.22 10.83
N LEU A 77 14.39 -13.22 10.33
CA LEU A 77 13.06 -13.36 9.73
C LEU A 77 13.16 -13.72 8.25
N LYS A 78 12.16 -14.43 7.75
CA LYS A 78 12.02 -14.76 6.33
C LYS A 78 10.56 -14.67 5.92
N PHE A 79 10.32 -14.15 4.72
CA PHE A 79 8.99 -14.25 4.13
C PHE A 79 8.64 -15.70 3.84
N SER A 80 7.41 -16.09 4.17
CA SER A 80 6.87 -17.38 3.74
C SER A 80 6.52 -17.34 2.25
N GLN A 81 6.46 -18.53 1.63
CA GLN A 81 6.03 -18.65 0.24
C GLN A 81 4.62 -18.07 0.03
N LYS A 82 3.75 -18.19 1.04
CA LYS A 82 2.37 -17.68 0.99
C LYS A 82 2.33 -16.16 0.96
N GLN A 83 3.14 -15.50 1.79
CA GLN A 83 3.28 -14.04 1.81
C GLN A 83 3.81 -13.50 0.49
N VAL A 84 4.85 -14.15 -0.06
CA VAL A 84 5.42 -13.77 -1.37
C VAL A 84 4.39 -13.94 -2.48
N ALA A 85 3.66 -15.07 -2.49
CA ALA A 85 2.62 -15.32 -3.49
C ALA A 85 1.48 -14.30 -3.42
N ALA A 86 1.03 -13.93 -2.22
CA ALA A 86 -0.02 -12.93 -2.02
C ALA A 86 0.39 -11.56 -2.56
N TYR A 87 1.60 -11.09 -2.22
CA TYR A 87 2.11 -9.83 -2.73
C TYR A 87 2.21 -9.82 -4.26
N GLN A 88 2.72 -10.90 -4.86
CA GLN A 88 2.81 -11.03 -6.32
C GLN A 88 1.43 -11.07 -6.98
N ALA A 89 0.47 -11.80 -6.41
CA ALA A 89 -0.89 -11.89 -6.91
C ALA A 89 -1.60 -10.53 -6.88
N VAL A 90 -1.50 -9.80 -5.77
CA VAL A 90 -2.03 -8.44 -5.60
C VAL A 90 -1.45 -7.50 -6.66
N ARG A 91 -0.12 -7.44 -6.78
CA ARG A 91 0.54 -6.57 -7.78
C ARG A 91 0.12 -6.89 -9.20
N ARG A 92 0.04 -8.17 -9.55
CA ARG A 92 -0.39 -8.61 -10.88
C ARG A 92 -1.82 -8.13 -11.18
N VAL A 93 -2.76 -8.37 -10.27
CA VAL A 93 -4.17 -7.97 -10.44
C VAL A 93 -4.30 -6.45 -10.57
N LEU A 94 -3.58 -5.67 -9.75
CA LEU A 94 -3.61 -4.20 -9.83
C LEU A 94 -3.09 -3.70 -11.18
N ARG A 95 -1.97 -4.24 -11.67
CA ARG A 95 -1.41 -3.89 -12.99
C ARG A 95 -2.37 -4.25 -14.13
N GLU A 96 -2.99 -5.42 -14.08
CA GLU A 96 -4.01 -5.85 -15.05
C GLU A 96 -5.22 -4.90 -15.07
N GLN A 97 -5.71 -4.47 -13.89
CA GLN A 97 -6.82 -3.51 -13.83
C GLN A 97 -6.43 -2.12 -14.32
N LEU A 98 -5.26 -1.61 -13.95
CA LEU A 98 -4.75 -0.32 -14.43
C LEU A 98 -4.64 -0.31 -15.95
N SER A 99 -4.03 -1.36 -16.51
CA SER A 99 -3.91 -1.53 -17.97
C SER A 99 -5.26 -1.49 -18.65
N ARG A 100 -6.24 -2.23 -18.12
CA ARG A 100 -7.61 -2.28 -18.66
C ARG A 100 -8.36 -0.95 -18.53
N LEU A 101 -8.28 -0.28 -17.38
CA LEU A 101 -9.02 0.94 -17.10
C LEU A 101 -8.50 2.13 -17.89
N PHE A 102 -7.18 2.27 -17.97
CA PHE A 102 -6.52 3.41 -18.61
C PHE A 102 -6.14 3.14 -20.07
N GLY A 103 -6.27 1.90 -20.54
CA GLY A 103 -5.90 1.51 -21.91
C GLY A 103 -4.39 1.61 -22.15
N VAL A 104 -3.58 1.40 -21.11
CA VAL A 104 -2.12 1.45 -21.17
C VAL A 104 -1.54 0.04 -21.21
N PRO A 105 -0.51 -0.25 -22.04
CA PRO A 105 0.14 -1.55 -22.05
C PRO A 105 0.78 -1.89 -20.70
N LEU A 106 0.78 -3.17 -20.32
CA LEU A 106 1.38 -3.64 -19.05
C LEU A 106 2.88 -3.33 -18.96
N GLU A 107 3.55 -3.31 -20.10
CA GLU A 107 4.97 -2.98 -20.25
C GLU A 107 5.26 -1.50 -19.98
N GLY A 108 4.24 -0.64 -20.08
CA GLY A 108 4.32 0.78 -19.76
C GLY A 108 4.08 1.10 -18.29
N LEU A 109 3.60 0.13 -17.50
CA LEU A 109 3.37 0.26 -16.05
C LEU A 109 4.64 -0.05 -15.24
N GLN A 110 5.79 0.46 -15.67
CA GLN A 110 7.05 0.30 -14.94
C GLN A 110 7.09 1.24 -13.72
N HIS A 111 7.86 0.86 -12.69
CA HIS A 111 8.07 1.65 -11.46
C HIS A 111 6.84 1.81 -10.56
N ASP A 112 6.09 0.73 -10.30
CA ASP A 112 5.07 0.69 -9.26
C ASP A 112 5.73 0.72 -7.86
N MET A 113 6.01 1.94 -7.37
CA MET A 113 6.42 2.18 -5.99
C MET A 113 5.25 1.81 -5.08
N THR A 114 5.47 0.81 -4.21
CA THR A 114 4.44 0.30 -3.30
C THR A 114 4.92 0.46 -1.87
N PHE A 115 4.23 1.32 -1.12
CA PHE A 115 4.34 1.37 0.32
C PHE A 115 2.99 1.05 0.95
N PHE A 116 3.04 0.58 2.19
CA PHE A 116 1.90 0.24 3.00
C PHE A 116 1.86 1.16 4.21
N SER A 117 0.68 1.66 4.53
CA SER A 117 0.44 2.40 5.77
C SER A 117 -0.45 1.57 6.68
N HIS A 118 0.00 1.36 7.91
CA HIS A 118 -0.78 0.77 8.99
C HIS A 118 -1.09 1.87 10.00
N ILE A 119 -2.37 2.13 10.27
CA ILE A 119 -2.81 3.22 11.15
C ILE A 119 -3.28 2.61 12.47
N ASN A 120 -2.59 2.94 13.56
CA ASN A 120 -2.96 2.53 14.90
C ASN A 120 -3.63 3.67 15.67
N GLY A 121 -4.96 3.66 15.72
CA GLY A 121 -5.77 4.67 16.40
C GLY A 121 -5.62 4.72 17.94
N SER A 122 -4.92 3.75 18.55
CA SER A 122 -4.64 3.76 20.01
C SER A 122 -3.44 4.64 20.40
N LYS A 123 -2.64 5.10 19.44
CA LYS A 123 -1.47 5.95 19.69
C LYS A 123 -1.82 7.43 19.58
N THR A 124 -1.07 8.27 20.28
CA THR A 124 -1.15 9.74 20.15
C THR A 124 -0.08 10.22 19.17
N ALA A 125 -0.43 11.17 18.31
CA ALA A 125 0.53 11.80 17.40
C ALA A 125 1.70 12.44 18.17
N GLN A 126 2.93 12.17 17.73
CA GLN A 126 4.18 12.69 18.31
C GLN A 126 4.82 13.77 17.43
N THR A 127 4.55 13.73 16.11
CA THR A 127 5.06 14.64 15.09
C THR A 127 3.94 15.08 14.15
N THR A 128 4.14 16.13 13.35
CA THR A 128 3.17 16.53 12.31
C THR A 128 2.94 15.44 11.25
N HIS A 129 3.92 14.55 11.04
CA HIS A 129 3.79 13.40 10.14
C HIS A 129 2.91 12.28 10.71
N ASP A 130 2.62 12.32 12.02
CA ASP A 130 1.68 11.41 12.66
C ASP A 130 0.22 11.84 12.47
N GLU A 131 -0.01 13.07 12.02
CA GLU A 131 -1.31 13.58 11.60
C GLU A 131 -1.58 13.09 10.17
N TYR A 132 -2.36 12.02 10.05
CA TYR A 132 -2.60 11.28 8.81
C TYR A 132 -3.29 12.07 7.69
N TRP A 133 -3.65 13.35 7.89
CA TRP A 133 -4.46 14.11 6.94
C TRP A 133 -3.95 15.52 6.67
N HIS A 134 -2.87 15.62 5.89
CA HIS A 134 -2.50 16.84 5.18
C HIS A 134 -2.83 16.68 3.69
N SER A 135 -3.68 17.57 3.16
CA SER A 135 -4.04 17.56 1.74
C SER A 135 -2.78 17.78 0.89
N HIS A 136 -2.53 16.88 -0.06
CA HIS A 136 -1.43 16.99 -1.02
C HIS A 136 -1.82 16.40 -2.39
N ILE A 137 -1.02 16.72 -3.40
CA ILE A 137 -1.13 16.17 -4.76
C ILE A 137 0.13 15.33 -4.99
N ASP A 138 -0.03 14.02 -5.21
CA ASP A 138 1.10 13.07 -5.35
C ASP A 138 2.12 13.50 -6.41
N THR A 139 1.65 14.01 -7.55
CA THR A 139 2.54 14.50 -8.61
C THR A 139 3.35 15.71 -8.17
N GLU A 140 2.80 16.62 -7.37
CA GLU A 140 3.54 17.79 -6.86
C GLU A 140 4.51 17.40 -5.74
N GLN A 141 4.17 16.37 -4.96
CA GLN A 141 4.98 15.90 -3.84
C GLN A 141 6.15 15.01 -4.27
N TYR A 142 5.99 14.23 -5.35
CA TYR A 142 6.97 13.22 -5.76
C TYR A 142 7.40 13.33 -7.23
N GLY A 143 6.87 14.31 -7.98
CA GLY A 143 7.36 14.75 -9.29
C GLY A 143 7.13 13.80 -10.48
N THR A 144 6.59 12.60 -10.29
CA THR A 144 6.63 11.54 -11.33
C THR A 144 5.40 10.63 -11.42
N PHE A 145 4.40 10.78 -10.55
CA PHE A 145 3.23 9.89 -10.57
C PHE A 145 2.21 10.28 -11.65
N ALA A 146 1.97 9.34 -12.58
CA ALA A 146 0.91 9.43 -13.59
C ALA A 146 -0.43 8.84 -13.11
N TYR A 147 -0.41 8.02 -12.06
CA TYR A 147 -1.58 7.41 -11.42
C TYR A 147 -1.23 7.05 -9.97
N THR A 148 -2.27 6.95 -9.14
CA THR A 148 -2.17 6.44 -7.76
C THR A 148 -3.20 5.34 -7.56
N VAL A 149 -2.78 4.23 -6.96
CA VAL A 149 -3.67 3.15 -6.54
C VAL A 149 -3.69 3.07 -5.03
N LEU A 150 -4.88 3.12 -4.46
CA LEU A 150 -5.11 2.85 -3.04
C LEU A 150 -5.83 1.51 -2.92
N LEU A 151 -5.17 0.55 -2.26
CA LEU A 151 -5.76 -0.71 -1.88
C LEU A 151 -6.01 -0.72 -0.38
N TYR A 152 -7.28 -0.74 0.02
CA TYR A 152 -7.68 -0.93 1.41
C TYR A 152 -7.57 -2.41 1.77
N LEU A 153 -6.81 -2.72 2.83
CA LEU A 153 -6.53 -4.10 3.26
C LEU A 153 -7.44 -4.55 4.42
N ASN A 154 -8.18 -3.64 5.02
CA ASN A 154 -9.14 -3.88 6.08
C ASN A 154 -10.41 -3.07 5.84
N THR A 155 -11.49 -3.47 6.51
CA THR A 155 -12.71 -2.68 6.64
C THR A 155 -12.76 -2.00 8.00
N ALA A 156 -13.60 -0.97 8.15
CA ALA A 156 -13.74 -0.24 9.41
C ALA A 156 -14.19 -1.12 10.60
N ASP A 157 -14.77 -2.30 10.35
CA ASP A 157 -15.19 -3.23 11.40
C ASP A 157 -14.14 -4.31 11.73
N ASP A 158 -13.07 -4.46 10.92
CA ASP A 158 -12.03 -5.49 11.14
C ASP A 158 -11.01 -5.10 12.23
N ASP A 159 -10.93 -3.82 12.61
CA ASP A 159 -9.96 -3.29 13.58
C ASP A 159 -10.52 -3.19 15.02
N ARG A 160 -11.56 -3.97 15.37
CA ARG A 160 -12.13 -4.03 16.74
C ARG A 160 -11.47 -5.07 17.64
#